data_AF-A0A2G9R9N7-F1
#
_entry.id   AF-A0A2G9R9N7-F1
#
_cell.length_a   1.000
_cell.length_b   1.000
_cell.length_c   1.000
_cell.angle_alpha   90.00
_cell.angle_beta   90.00
_cell.angle_gamma   90.00
#
_symmetry.space_group_name_H-M   'P 1'
#
loop_
_entity.id
_entity.type
_entity.pdbx_description
1 polymer ?
#
loop_
_entity_poly.entity_id
_entity_poly.type
_entity_poly.pdbx_seq_one_letter_code
_entity_poly.pdbx_strand_id
1 'polypeptide(L)'
;SVGGTPIPPVRTSSVPSEDPQATQILNKLNKIHGDLQDTEQEILTRVRAPVNRSSPSQDLTRRLKDQEGTAQRIQSIAAEKEAAKRECENFLAKKPTGSTAAQLPTTLTNVNNKYNDVKVLSTLYGEEAKASLNLESQTSKTEEMIRGFESFLAQDRAVPAGPNSIQERSNQI
;
A
#
# COMPACT_ATOMS: atom_id res chain seq x y z
N SER A 1 7.20 44.91 -70.88
CA SER A 1 8.01 43.90 -70.18
C SER A 1 8.05 44.25 -68.71
N VAL A 2 7.24 43.58 -67.89
CA VAL A 2 7.52 43.32 -66.46
C VAL A 2 6.76 42.04 -66.10
N GLY A 3 7.47 40.92 -66.06
CA GLY A 3 6.93 39.62 -65.63
C GLY A 3 6.97 39.52 -64.11
N GLY A 4 5.81 39.29 -63.50
CA GLY A 4 5.72 38.97 -62.07
C GLY A 4 5.85 37.47 -61.86
N THR A 5 6.90 37.03 -61.17
CA THR A 5 7.07 35.64 -60.71
C THR A 5 6.15 35.34 -59.52
N PRO A 6 5.41 34.21 -59.50
CA PRO A 6 4.61 33.83 -58.34
C PRO A 6 5.48 33.32 -57.19
N ILE A 7 5.16 33.74 -55.98
CA ILE A 7 5.75 33.25 -54.73
C ILE A 7 5.22 31.83 -54.46
N PRO A 8 6.06 30.84 -54.11
CA PRO A 8 5.59 29.50 -53.82
C PRO A 8 4.81 29.45 -52.50
N PRO A 9 3.79 28.57 -52.37
CA PRO A 9 3.02 28.45 -51.14
C PRO A 9 3.91 27.92 -50.00
N VAL A 10 3.82 28.59 -48.85
CA VAL A 10 4.36 28.11 -47.57
C VAL A 10 3.78 26.74 -47.30
N ARG A 11 4.63 25.72 -47.17
CA ARG A 11 4.24 24.41 -46.66
C ARG A 11 3.75 24.62 -45.22
N THR A 12 2.45 24.57 -45.03
CA THR A 12 1.88 24.35 -43.70
C THR A 12 2.44 23.01 -43.23
N SER A 13 3.34 23.06 -42.25
CA SER A 13 3.74 21.88 -41.51
C SER A 13 2.48 21.29 -40.90
N SER A 14 1.97 20.22 -41.50
CA SER A 14 0.94 19.39 -40.90
C SER A 14 1.48 18.96 -39.55
N VAL A 15 0.94 19.54 -38.47
CA VAL A 15 1.14 19.01 -37.12
C VAL A 15 0.79 17.53 -37.20
N PRO A 16 1.70 16.60 -36.81
CA PRO A 16 1.38 15.19 -36.86
C PRO A 16 0.12 14.98 -36.01
N SER A 17 -0.98 14.57 -36.65
CA SER A 17 -2.15 14.13 -35.92
C SER A 17 -1.72 12.98 -35.03
N GLU A 18 -1.96 13.10 -33.72
CA GLU A 18 -1.62 12.05 -32.77
C GLU A 18 -2.37 10.76 -33.13
N ASP A 19 -1.70 9.62 -32.95
CA ASP A 19 -2.30 8.31 -33.19
C ASP A 19 -3.37 8.04 -32.10
N PRO A 20 -4.63 7.73 -32.49
CA PRO A 20 -5.69 7.50 -31.53
C PRO A 20 -5.42 6.29 -30.62
N GLN A 21 -4.71 5.27 -31.12
CA GLN A 21 -4.30 4.12 -30.32
C GLN A 21 -3.22 4.53 -29.30
N ALA A 22 -2.26 5.37 -29.69
CA ALA A 22 -1.26 5.91 -28.75
C ALA A 22 -1.94 6.67 -27.60
N THR A 23 -2.91 7.51 -27.92
CA THR A 23 -3.69 8.29 -26.95
C THR A 23 -4.48 7.38 -26.01
N GLN A 24 -5.10 6.32 -26.53
CA GLN A 24 -5.82 5.34 -25.72
C GLN A 24 -4.90 4.61 -24.72
N ILE A 25 -3.73 4.16 -25.18
CA ILE A 25 -2.75 3.47 -24.32
C ILE A 25 -2.24 4.42 -23.24
N LEU A 26 -1.91 5.67 -23.60
CA LEU A 26 -1.46 6.67 -22.64
C LEU A 26 -2.52 6.91 -21.55
N ASN A 27 -3.78 7.06 -21.94
CA ASN A 27 -4.87 7.26 -20.99
C ASN A 27 -5.04 6.07 -20.02
N LYS A 28 -4.90 4.83 -20.52
CA LYS A 28 -4.91 3.62 -19.68
C LYS A 28 -3.75 3.64 -18.67
N LEU A 29 -2.54 3.95 -19.12
CA LEU A 29 -1.37 4.03 -18.24
C LEU A 29 -1.50 5.13 -17.18
N ASN A 30 -2.01 6.31 -17.57
CA ASN A 30 -2.26 7.42 -16.64
C ASN A 30 -3.34 7.07 -15.61
N LYS A 31 -4.41 6.38 -16.02
CA LYS A 31 -5.43 5.90 -15.09
C LYS A 31 -4.84 4.93 -14.07
N ILE A 32 -4.08 3.92 -14.53
CA ILE A 32 -3.41 2.96 -13.65
C ILE A 32 -2.45 3.67 -12.68
N HIS A 33 -1.73 4.69 -13.16
CA HIS A 33 -0.88 5.51 -12.29
C HIS A 33 -1.68 6.23 -11.20
N GLY A 34 -2.82 6.83 -11.56
CA GLY A 34 -3.73 7.47 -10.60
C GLY A 34 -4.28 6.49 -9.57
N ASP A 35 -4.76 5.32 -10.01
CA ASP A 35 -5.28 4.28 -9.12
C ASP A 35 -4.20 3.79 -8.12
N LEU A 36 -2.93 3.74 -8.56
CA LEU A 36 -1.78 3.45 -7.69
C LEU A 36 -1.50 4.58 -6.70
N GLN A 37 -1.60 5.85 -7.11
CA GLN A 37 -1.41 7.00 -6.22
C GLN A 37 -2.49 7.05 -5.13
N ASP A 38 -3.75 6.81 -5.49
CA ASP A 38 -4.85 6.79 -4.54
C ASP A 38 -4.68 5.63 -3.54
N THR A 39 -4.28 4.46 -4.03
CA THR A 39 -4.01 3.29 -3.18
C THR A 39 -2.83 3.55 -2.22
N GLU A 40 -1.75 4.17 -2.71
CA GLU A 40 -0.61 4.55 -1.87
C GLU A 40 -1.04 5.51 -0.76
N GLN A 41 -1.82 6.54 -1.10
CA GLN A 41 -2.27 7.54 -0.15
C GLN A 41 -3.20 6.95 0.91
N GLU A 42 -4.05 5.99 0.54
CA GLU A 42 -4.87 5.23 1.49
C GLU A 42 -3.99 4.46 2.49
N ILE A 43 -2.96 3.75 2.01
CA ILE A 43 -2.03 3.01 2.87
C ILE A 43 -1.26 3.98 3.78
N LEU A 44 -0.70 5.06 3.24
CA LEU A 44 0.05 6.05 4.02
C LEU A 44 -0.81 6.73 5.09
N THR A 45 -2.09 6.95 4.82
CA THR A 45 -3.03 7.48 5.81
C THR A 45 -3.16 6.53 7.00
N ARG A 46 -3.27 5.22 6.75
CA ARG A 46 -3.33 4.22 7.82
C ARG A 46 -2.02 4.03 8.56
N VAL A 47 -0.88 4.03 7.85
CA VAL A 47 0.48 3.95 8.45
C VAL A 47 0.70 5.10 9.43
N ARG A 48 0.29 6.32 9.07
CA ARG A 48 0.51 7.52 9.89
C ARG A 48 -0.52 7.68 11.02
N ALA A 49 -1.65 6.99 10.95
CA ALA A 49 -2.68 7.06 11.98
C ALA A 49 -2.27 6.24 13.22
N PRO A 50 -2.22 6.84 14.42
CA PRO A 50 -1.90 6.10 15.63
C PRO A 50 -2.94 4.99 15.90
N VAL A 51 -2.52 3.89 16.52
CA VAL A 51 -3.44 2.83 16.97
C VAL A 51 -4.40 3.38 18.03
N ASN A 52 -5.67 2.97 17.96
CA ASN A 52 -6.69 3.36 18.93
C ASN A 52 -6.37 2.78 20.31
N ARG A 53 -6.08 3.65 21.28
CA ARG A 53 -5.69 3.25 22.65
C ARG A 53 -6.82 2.62 23.46
N SER A 54 -8.08 2.93 23.15
CA SER A 54 -9.23 2.38 23.89
C SER A 54 -9.60 0.98 23.43
N SER A 55 -9.25 0.61 22.19
CA SER A 55 -9.55 -0.71 21.63
C SER A 55 -8.48 -1.16 20.60
N PRO A 56 -7.21 -1.28 21.02
CA PRO A 56 -6.08 -1.50 20.11
C PRO A 56 -6.20 -2.79 19.29
N SER A 57 -6.58 -3.90 19.92
CA SER A 57 -6.81 -5.18 19.23
C SER A 57 -7.88 -5.11 18.15
N GLN A 58 -9.00 -4.40 18.44
CA GLN A 58 -10.10 -4.27 17.49
C GLN A 58 -9.71 -3.37 16.31
N ASP A 59 -9.03 -2.27 16.58
CA ASP A 59 -8.51 -1.37 15.55
C ASP A 59 -7.51 -2.09 14.63
N LEU A 60 -6.52 -2.77 15.19
CA LEU A 60 -5.52 -3.52 14.41
C LEU A 60 -6.16 -4.65 13.58
N THR A 61 -7.14 -5.35 14.13
CA THR A 61 -7.90 -6.38 13.38
C THR A 61 -8.64 -5.76 12.19
N ARG A 62 -9.29 -4.61 12.39
CA ARG A 62 -9.95 -3.88 11.30
C ARG A 62 -8.95 -3.43 10.24
N ARG A 63 -7.81 -2.85 10.65
CA ARG A 63 -6.75 -2.41 9.76
C ARG A 63 -6.20 -3.55 8.89
N LEU A 64 -6.04 -4.74 9.46
CA LEU A 64 -5.63 -5.93 8.71
C LEU A 64 -6.66 -6.34 7.66
N LYS A 65 -7.96 -6.31 8.00
CA LYS A 65 -9.04 -6.59 7.05
C LYS A 65 -9.09 -5.55 5.92
N ASP A 66 -8.94 -4.27 6.24
CA ASP A 66 -8.86 -3.20 5.24
C ASP A 66 -7.62 -3.40 4.33
N GLN A 67 -6.53 -3.92 4.90
CA GLN A 67 -5.31 -4.24 4.17
C GLN A 67 -5.47 -5.45 3.22
N GLU A 68 -6.25 -6.46 3.59
CA GLU A 68 -6.62 -7.57 2.68
C GLU A 68 -7.35 -7.04 1.43
N GLY A 69 -8.32 -6.13 1.62
CA GLY A 69 -9.02 -5.47 0.51
C GLY A 69 -8.09 -4.63 -0.37
N THR A 70 -7.12 -3.97 0.25
CA THR A 70 -6.08 -3.21 -0.47
C THR A 70 -5.17 -4.12 -1.29
N ALA A 71 -4.76 -5.26 -0.74
CA ALA A 71 -3.96 -6.25 -1.45
C ALA A 71 -4.70 -6.81 -2.68
N GLN A 72 -6.01 -7.08 -2.56
CA GLN A 72 -6.84 -7.49 -3.69
C GLN A 72 -6.92 -6.40 -4.78
N ARG A 73 -7.06 -5.13 -4.39
CA ARG A 73 -7.05 -4.01 -5.34
C ARG A 73 -5.71 -3.92 -6.09
N ILE A 74 -4.59 -4.03 -5.38
CA ILE A 74 -3.25 -4.03 -6.00
C ILE A 74 -3.11 -5.21 -6.99
N GLN A 75 -3.68 -6.37 -6.67
CA GLN A 75 -3.70 -7.51 -7.60
C GLN A 75 -4.51 -7.22 -8.88
N SER A 76 -5.66 -6.55 -8.76
CA SER A 76 -6.43 -6.10 -9.93
C SER A 76 -5.64 -5.12 -10.79
N ILE A 77 -5.02 -4.12 -10.16
CA ILE A 77 -4.16 -3.14 -10.82
C ILE A 77 -2.99 -3.84 -11.52
N ALA A 78 -2.42 -4.89 -10.92
CA ALA A 78 -1.36 -5.68 -11.54
C ALA A 78 -1.82 -6.31 -12.87
N ALA A 79 -3.02 -6.88 -12.91
CA ALA A 79 -3.58 -7.46 -14.12
C ALA A 79 -3.83 -6.41 -15.20
N GLU A 80 -4.39 -5.25 -14.83
CA GLU A 80 -4.59 -4.11 -15.73
C GLU A 80 -3.27 -3.57 -16.29
N LYS A 81 -2.26 -3.43 -15.42
CA LYS A 81 -0.90 -3.03 -15.80
C LYS A 81 -0.28 -3.99 -16.80
N GLU A 82 -0.36 -5.30 -16.58
CA GLU A 82 0.20 -6.28 -17.52
C GLU A 82 -0.56 -6.31 -18.86
N ALA A 83 -1.87 -6.05 -18.85
CA ALA A 83 -2.64 -5.91 -20.08
C ALA A 83 -2.24 -4.65 -20.87
N ALA A 84 -2.14 -3.50 -20.18
CA ALA A 84 -1.73 -2.23 -20.78
C ALA A 84 -0.28 -2.28 -21.30
N LYS A 85 0.62 -2.97 -20.58
CA LYS A 85 2.00 -3.22 -21.00
C LYS A 85 2.04 -3.98 -22.33
N ARG A 86 1.33 -5.10 -22.44
CA ARG A 86 1.26 -5.88 -23.68
C ARG A 86 0.72 -5.07 -24.87
N GLU A 87 -0.33 -4.28 -24.63
CA GLU A 87 -0.89 -3.39 -25.65
C GLU A 87 0.11 -2.32 -26.10
N CYS A 88 0.83 -1.72 -25.16
CA CYS A 88 1.88 -0.75 -25.41
C CYS A 88 3.05 -1.34 -26.21
N GLU A 89 3.57 -2.51 -25.80
CA GLU A 89 4.66 -3.21 -26.49
C GLU A 89 4.27 -3.59 -27.93
N ASN A 90 3.06 -4.12 -28.12
CA ASN A 90 2.53 -4.47 -29.45
C ASN A 90 2.37 -3.23 -30.35
N PHE A 91 1.97 -2.10 -29.78
CA PHE A 91 1.86 -0.84 -30.51
C PHE A 91 3.25 -0.31 -30.91
N LEU A 92 4.20 -0.28 -29.98
CA LEU A 92 5.57 0.20 -30.21
C LEU A 92 6.35 -0.66 -31.22
N ALA A 93 6.08 -1.96 -31.28
CA ALA A 93 6.68 -2.87 -32.27
C ALA A 93 6.40 -2.44 -33.72
N LYS A 94 5.30 -1.70 -33.96
CA LYS A 94 4.94 -1.16 -35.29
C LYS A 94 5.71 0.12 -35.65
N LYS A 95 6.62 0.58 -34.78
CA LYS A 95 7.39 1.82 -34.93
C LYS A 95 6.51 3.05 -35.21
N PRO A 96 5.52 3.32 -34.35
CA PRO A 96 4.65 4.47 -34.49
C PRO A 96 5.44 5.78 -34.40
N THR A 97 4.90 6.84 -34.99
CA THR A 97 5.45 8.20 -34.93
C THR A 97 4.47 9.12 -34.21
N GLY A 98 4.94 10.26 -33.71
CA GLY A 98 4.14 11.20 -32.94
C GLY A 98 4.60 11.34 -31.48
N SER A 99 4.21 12.44 -30.84
CA SER A 99 4.71 12.78 -29.52
C SER A 99 4.14 11.83 -28.45
N THR A 100 2.88 11.41 -28.59
CA THR A 100 2.25 10.44 -27.68
C THR A 100 2.93 9.09 -27.74
N ALA A 101 3.22 8.60 -28.94
CA ALA A 101 3.96 7.35 -29.11
C ALA A 101 5.35 7.40 -28.46
N ALA A 102 6.05 8.53 -28.56
CA ALA A 102 7.38 8.71 -27.99
C ALA A 102 7.41 8.73 -26.45
N GLN A 103 6.34 9.18 -25.78
CA GLN A 103 6.28 9.21 -24.31
C GLN A 103 5.86 7.87 -23.67
N LEU A 104 5.19 6.97 -24.41
CA LEU A 104 4.68 5.70 -23.90
C LEU A 104 5.72 4.85 -23.11
N PRO A 105 6.97 4.67 -23.58
CA PRO A 105 7.96 3.88 -22.85
C PRO A 105 8.29 4.46 -21.46
N THR A 106 8.41 5.78 -21.37
CA THR A 106 8.67 6.48 -20.11
C THR A 106 7.48 6.35 -19.16
N THR A 107 6.25 6.57 -19.66
CA THR A 107 5.04 6.43 -18.84
C THR A 107 4.86 4.99 -18.35
N LEU A 108 5.09 3.99 -19.19
CA LEU A 108 5.03 2.58 -18.82
C LEU A 108 6.06 2.24 -17.72
N THR A 109 7.28 2.76 -17.84
CA THR A 109 8.33 2.61 -16.81
C THR A 109 7.90 3.23 -15.49
N ASN A 110 7.35 4.45 -15.51
CA ASN A 110 6.86 5.14 -14.32
C ASN A 110 5.73 4.37 -13.63
N VAL A 111 4.78 3.83 -14.40
CA VAL A 111 3.71 2.96 -13.86
C VAL A 111 4.29 1.71 -13.21
N ASN A 112 5.27 1.06 -13.85
CA ASN A 112 5.87 -0.16 -13.31
C ASN A 112 6.64 0.09 -12.01
N ASN A 113 7.41 1.19 -11.95
CA ASN A 113 8.10 1.59 -10.74
C ASN A 113 7.11 1.91 -9.62
N LYS A 114 6.10 2.72 -9.90
CA LYS A 114 5.05 3.06 -8.94
C LYS A 114 4.33 1.81 -8.40
N TYR A 115 4.00 0.86 -9.27
CA TYR A 115 3.39 -0.40 -8.86
C TYR A 115 4.28 -1.18 -7.89
N ASN A 116 5.59 -1.27 -8.16
CA ASN A 116 6.53 -1.94 -7.28
C ASN A 116 6.62 -1.24 -5.92
N ASP A 117 6.72 0.08 -5.91
CA ASP A 117 6.78 0.88 -4.67
C ASP A 117 5.52 0.66 -3.81
N VAL A 118 4.33 0.78 -4.41
CA VAL A 118 3.05 0.57 -3.72
C VAL A 118 2.89 -0.87 -3.24
N LYS A 119 3.35 -1.85 -4.02
CA LYS A 119 3.32 -3.26 -3.60
C LYS A 119 4.20 -3.49 -2.38
N VAL A 120 5.42 -2.97 -2.38
CA VAL A 120 6.35 -3.08 -1.24
C VAL A 120 5.76 -2.40 -0.01
N LEU A 121 5.27 -1.16 -0.15
CA LEU A 121 4.61 -0.42 0.93
C LEU A 121 3.43 -1.20 1.52
N SER A 122 2.58 -1.77 0.67
CA SER A 122 1.43 -2.57 1.08
C SER A 122 1.83 -3.82 1.86
N THR A 123 2.87 -4.54 1.41
CA THR A 123 3.39 -5.71 2.14
C THR A 123 3.94 -5.32 3.50
N LEU A 124 4.80 -4.29 3.56
CA LEU A 124 5.41 -3.83 4.80
C LEU A 124 4.38 -3.39 5.83
N TYR A 125 3.36 -2.63 5.42
CA TYR A 125 2.30 -2.21 6.33
C TYR A 125 1.46 -3.39 6.84
N GLY A 126 1.20 -4.40 6.00
CA GLY A 126 0.51 -5.62 6.44
C GLY A 126 1.32 -6.39 7.51
N GLU A 127 2.63 -6.49 7.33
CA GLU A 127 3.55 -7.09 8.31
C GLU A 127 3.58 -6.30 9.61
N GLU A 128 3.66 -4.97 9.53
CA GLU A 128 3.66 -4.06 10.69
C GLU A 128 2.37 -4.18 11.51
N ALA A 129 1.20 -4.13 10.86
CA ALA A 129 -0.09 -4.24 11.53
C ALA A 129 -0.26 -5.62 12.21
N LYS A 130 0.21 -6.69 11.57
CA LYS A 130 0.19 -8.04 12.13
C LYS A 130 1.14 -8.18 13.33
N ALA A 131 2.35 -7.63 13.23
CA ALA A 131 3.30 -7.63 14.33
C ALA A 131 2.77 -6.84 15.53
N SER A 132 2.14 -5.69 15.27
CA SER A 132 1.50 -4.86 16.30
C SER A 132 0.37 -5.60 17.01
N LEU A 133 -0.49 -6.32 16.28
CA LEU A 133 -1.58 -7.11 16.87
C LEU A 133 -1.04 -8.24 17.74
N ASN A 134 0.02 -8.91 17.30
CA ASN A 134 0.68 -9.94 18.10
C ASN A 134 1.26 -9.35 19.40
N LEU A 135 1.92 -8.19 19.32
CA LEU A 135 2.47 -7.51 20.50
C LEU A 135 1.37 -7.14 21.49
N GLU A 136 0.27 -6.56 21.03
CA GLU A 136 -0.90 -6.24 21.87
C GLU A 136 -1.44 -7.49 22.59
N SER A 137 -1.55 -8.62 21.89
CA SER A 137 -1.98 -9.88 22.50
C SER A 137 -1.01 -10.36 23.61
N GLN A 138 0.30 -10.20 23.42
CA GLN A 138 1.29 -10.58 24.44
C GLN A 138 1.26 -9.63 25.64
N THR A 139 1.08 -8.33 25.42
CA THR A 139 0.93 -7.33 26.49
C THR A 139 -0.27 -7.68 27.36
N SER A 140 -1.44 -7.92 26.75
CA SER A 140 -2.66 -8.28 27.48
C SER A 140 -2.51 -9.55 28.32
N LYS A 141 -1.84 -10.59 27.78
CA LYS A 141 -1.53 -11.82 28.55
C LYS A 141 -0.61 -11.55 29.73
N THR A 142 0.39 -10.70 29.52
CA THR A 142 1.36 -10.34 30.57
C THR A 142 0.67 -9.55 31.69
N GLU A 143 -0.22 -8.61 31.35
CA GLU A 143 -1.03 -7.87 32.32
C GLU A 143 -1.95 -8.78 33.15
N GLU A 144 -2.57 -9.78 32.50
CA GLU A 144 -3.37 -10.77 33.21
C GLU A 144 -2.54 -11.61 34.17
N MET A 145 -1.36 -12.04 33.76
CA MET A 145 -0.43 -12.77 34.63
C MET A 145 -0.01 -11.93 35.84
N ILE A 146 0.38 -10.68 35.61
CA ILE A 146 0.77 -9.74 36.68
C ILE A 146 -0.40 -9.54 37.65
N ARG A 147 -1.62 -9.29 37.15
CA ARG A 147 -2.82 -9.15 37.99
C ARG A 147 -3.08 -10.40 38.84
N GLY A 148 -2.81 -11.60 38.31
CA GLY A 148 -2.86 -12.85 39.06
C GLY A 148 -1.90 -12.86 40.25
N PHE A 149 -0.64 -12.51 40.01
CA PHE A 149 0.38 -12.41 41.06
C PHE A 149 0.05 -11.31 42.08
N GLU A 150 -0.36 -10.14 41.63
CA GLU A 150 -0.76 -9.02 42.49
C GLU A 150 -1.93 -9.42 43.40
N SER A 151 -2.93 -10.12 42.86
CA SER A 151 -4.08 -10.63 43.63
C SER A 151 -3.66 -11.67 44.68
N PHE A 152 -2.79 -12.61 44.30
CA PHE A 152 -2.23 -13.60 45.23
C PHE A 152 -1.47 -12.93 46.38
N LEU A 153 -0.55 -12.00 46.05
CA LEU A 153 0.24 -11.25 47.03
C LEU A 153 -0.61 -10.33 47.90
N ALA A 154 -1.70 -9.76 47.36
CA ALA A 154 -2.63 -8.95 48.14
C ALA A 154 -3.39 -9.79 49.18
N GLN A 155 -3.68 -11.05 48.88
CA GLN A 155 -4.36 -11.98 49.78
C GLN A 155 -3.41 -12.62 50.81
N ASP A 156 -2.15 -12.88 50.45
CA ASP A 156 -1.11 -13.49 51.29
C ASP A 156 -0.56 -12.57 52.42
N ARG A 157 -1.32 -11.53 52.82
CA ARG A 157 -0.89 -10.51 53.79
C ARG A 157 -0.94 -10.92 55.26
N ALA A 158 -1.61 -12.02 55.60
CA ALA A 158 -1.77 -12.46 56.99
C ALA A 158 -1.06 -13.80 57.24
N VAL A 159 -0.02 -13.78 58.08
CA VAL A 159 0.52 -15.01 58.69
C VAL A 159 -0.45 -15.44 59.79
N PRO A 160 -1.07 -16.63 59.72
CA PRO A 160 -1.92 -17.13 60.79
C PRO A 160 -1.11 -17.23 62.09
N ALA A 161 -1.68 -16.83 63.23
CA ALA A 161 -1.00 -17.01 64.51
C ALA A 161 -1.09 -18.49 64.93
N GLY A 162 0.04 -19.20 64.92
CA GLY A 162 0.11 -20.59 65.33
C GLY A 162 1.55 -21.12 65.36
N PRO A 163 1.86 -22.17 66.15
CA PRO A 163 3.24 -22.66 66.33
C PRO A 163 3.92 -23.12 65.03
N ASN A 164 3.14 -23.57 64.03
CA ASN A 164 3.61 -24.11 62.76
C ASN A 164 3.34 -23.19 61.55
N SER A 165 2.84 -21.98 61.77
CA SER A 165 2.32 -21.14 60.67
C SER A 165 3.39 -20.72 59.67
N ILE A 166 4.65 -20.61 60.10
CA ILE A 166 5.80 -20.36 59.20
C ILE A 166 6.10 -21.58 58.32
N GLN A 167 6.03 -22.80 58.88
CA GLN A 167 6.25 -24.05 58.15
C GLN A 167 5.13 -24.31 57.14
N GLU A 168 3.88 -24.07 57.53
CA GLU A 168 2.71 -24.20 56.64
C GLU A 168 2.72 -23.18 55.50
N ARG A 169 3.24 -21.96 55.76
CA ARG A 169 3.41 -20.93 54.73
C ARG A 169 4.49 -21.30 53.71
N SER A 170 5.61 -21.88 54.15
CA SER A 170 6.70 -22.27 53.25
C SER A 170 6.33 -23.41 52.28
N ASN A 171 5.27 -24.15 52.54
CA ASN A 171 4.77 -25.22 51.68
C ASN A 171 3.70 -24.75 50.67
N GLN A 172 3.21 -23.50 50.78
CA GLN A 172 2.16 -22.91 49.94
C GLN A 172 2.71 -21.91 48.91
N ILE A 173 4.00 -21.59 48.99
CA ILE A 173 4.77 -20.75 48.06
C ILE A 173 5.53 -21.68 47.11
#